data_AF-A0A954XGU0-F1
#
_entry.id   AF-A0A954XGU0-F1
#
_cell.length_a   1.000
_cell.length_b   1.000
_cell.length_c   1.000
_cell.angle_alpha   90.00
_cell.angle_beta   90.00
_cell.angle_gamma   90.00
#
_symmetry.space_group_name_H-M   'P 1'
#
loop_
_entity.id
_entity.type
_entity.pdbx_description
1 polymer ?
#
loop_
_entity_poly.entity_id
_entity_poly.type
_entity_poly.pdbx_seq_one_letter_code
_entity_poly.pdbx_strand_id
1 'polypeptide(L)'
;MERSTDSQHASADSETIAVLFDAVGTLIYPKPPVRDAYWRAGIEMGSRLTGDEVDRRFRQAVKEHFGQRAALANAAGSELTRPPTNDDLERSTWQAVVRTV
;
A
#
# COMPACT_ATOMS: atom_id res chain seq x y z
N MET A 1 -32.10 35.51 -23.24
CA MET A 1 -30.94 34.59 -23.34
C MET A 1 -30.47 34.34 -21.91
N GLU A 2 -31.25 33.56 -21.17
CA GLU A 2 -31.00 33.25 -19.76
C GLU A 2 -30.14 31.99 -19.69
N ARG A 3 -28.99 32.08 -19.02
CA ARG A 3 -28.12 30.93 -18.77
C ARG A 3 -28.72 30.16 -17.60
N SER A 4 -29.28 28.99 -17.89
CA SER A 4 -29.56 27.99 -16.87
C SER A 4 -28.23 27.47 -16.34
N THR A 5 -27.89 27.85 -15.11
CA THR A 5 -26.87 27.20 -14.30
C THR A 5 -27.58 26.31 -13.30
N ASP A 6 -28.10 25.18 -13.76
CA ASP A 6 -28.37 24.04 -12.90
C ASP A 6 -27.03 23.43 -12.50
N SER A 7 -26.42 24.02 -11.47
CA SER A 7 -25.38 23.37 -10.70
C SER A 7 -26.03 22.25 -9.91
N GLN A 8 -25.95 21.04 -10.44
CA GLN A 8 -26.24 19.80 -9.71
C GLN A 8 -25.47 19.82 -8.38
N HIS A 9 -26.19 20.12 -7.30
CA HIS A 9 -25.73 19.83 -5.95
C HIS A 9 -25.68 18.32 -5.82
N ALA A 10 -24.46 17.80 -5.66
CA ALA A 10 -24.21 16.42 -5.29
C ALA A 10 -25.08 16.08 -4.06
N SER A 11 -25.77 14.94 -4.14
CA SER A 11 -26.67 14.47 -3.09
C SER A 11 -25.90 14.24 -1.78
N ALA A 12 -25.99 15.20 -0.87
CA ALA A 12 -25.71 14.99 0.54
C ALA A 12 -27.00 14.39 1.14
N ASP A 13 -27.05 13.06 1.29
CA ASP A 13 -27.94 12.34 2.21
C ASP A 13 -27.64 10.84 2.21
N SER A 14 -26.35 10.49 2.39
CA SER A 14 -25.98 9.16 2.87
C SER A 14 -25.29 9.36 4.20
N GLU A 15 -25.95 8.92 5.27
CA GLU A 15 -25.40 8.96 6.62
C GLU A 15 -24.08 8.19 6.61
N THR A 16 -22.96 8.91 6.78
CA THR A 16 -21.64 8.30 6.85
C THR A 16 -21.51 7.61 8.20
N ILE A 17 -21.75 6.31 8.24
CA ILE A 17 -21.74 5.52 9.47
C ILE A 17 -20.34 5.14 9.95
N ALA A 18 -19.33 5.21 9.07
CA ALA A 18 -17.96 4.84 9.40
C ALA A 18 -16.95 5.51 8.45
N VAL A 19 -15.76 5.82 8.98
CA VAL A 19 -14.60 6.27 8.23
C VAL A 19 -13.45 5.30 8.51
N LEU A 20 -12.91 4.69 7.46
CA LEU A 20 -11.77 3.78 7.55
C LEU A 20 -10.50 4.52 7.15
N PHE A 21 -9.45 4.37 7.97
CA PHE A 21 -8.15 4.96 7.71
C PHE A 21 -7.17 3.87 7.30
N ASP A 22 -6.30 4.19 6.33
CA ASP A 22 -5.06 3.45 6.20
C ASP A 22 -4.25 3.58 7.51
N ALA A 23 -3.47 2.56 7.85
CA ALA A 23 -2.77 2.53 9.12
C ALA A 23 -1.35 3.10 9.00
N VAL A 24 -0.49 2.46 8.19
CA VAL A 24 0.96 2.77 8.15
C VAL A 24 1.20 4.08 7.41
N GLY A 25 1.90 5.01 8.06
CA GLY A 25 2.15 6.34 7.52
C GLY A 25 0.99 7.33 7.71
N THR A 26 -0.18 6.85 8.15
CA THR A 26 -1.35 7.67 8.46
C THR A 26 -1.58 7.76 9.97
N LEU A 27 -1.73 6.61 10.64
CA LEU A 27 -1.96 6.52 12.09
C LEU A 27 -0.75 5.96 12.84
N ILE A 28 0.01 5.04 12.22
CA ILE A 28 1.18 4.39 12.83
C ILE A 28 2.44 4.67 12.02
N TYR A 29 3.50 5.06 12.72
CA TYR A 29 4.79 5.43 12.14
C TYR A 29 5.89 4.53 12.70
N PRO A 30 6.50 3.65 11.88
CA PRO A 30 7.52 2.71 12.34
C PRO A 30 8.72 3.41 13.00
N LYS A 31 9.15 2.89 14.15
CA LYS A 31 10.37 3.29 14.84
C LYS A 31 11.17 2.03 15.24
N PRO A 32 12.39 1.82 14.70
CA PRO A 32 13.06 2.67 13.70
C PRO A 32 12.33 2.64 12.34
N PRO A 33 12.65 3.58 11.42
CA PRO A 33 12.18 3.49 10.03
C PRO A 33 12.41 2.09 9.45
N VAL A 34 11.48 1.61 8.61
CA VAL A 34 11.51 0.23 8.08
C VAL A 34 12.83 -0.10 7.39
N ARG A 35 13.40 0.84 6.61
CA ARG A 35 14.71 0.68 5.96
C ARG A 35 15.82 0.38 6.98
N ASP A 36 15.79 1.04 8.13
CA ASP A 36 16.82 0.93 9.16
C ASP A 36 16.69 -0.42 9.88
N ALA A 37 15.45 -0.88 10.10
CA ALA A 37 15.18 -2.20 10.67
C ALA A 37 15.73 -3.31 9.77
N TYR A 38 15.44 -3.26 8.46
CA TYR A 38 15.96 -4.26 7.52
C TYR A 38 17.46 -4.17 7.31
N TRP A 39 18.03 -2.97 7.25
CA TRP A 39 19.47 -2.81 7.15
C TRP A 39 20.18 -3.41 8.37
N ARG A 40 19.74 -3.10 9.59
CA ARG A 40 20.31 -3.66 10.83
C ARG A 40 20.22 -5.18 10.88
N ALA A 41 19.05 -5.74 10.60
CA ALA A 41 18.86 -7.19 10.54
C ALA A 41 19.77 -7.83 9.47
N GLY A 42 19.92 -7.17 8.32
CA GLY A 42 20.84 -7.60 7.28
C GLY A 42 22.30 -7.63 7.77
N ILE A 43 22.77 -6.56 8.43
CA ILE A 43 24.13 -6.49 8.98
C ILE A 43 24.37 -7.61 10.00
N GLU A 44 23.42 -7.87 10.90
CA GLU A 44 23.50 -8.96 11.88
C GLU A 44 23.62 -10.34 11.21
N MET A 45 23.05 -10.50 10.02
CA MET A 45 23.11 -11.72 9.21
C MET A 45 24.26 -11.74 8.18
N GLY A 46 25.18 -10.77 8.23
CA GLY A 46 26.35 -10.72 7.36
C GLY A 46 26.15 -10.04 6.00
N SER A 47 25.02 -9.36 5.78
CA SER A 47 24.82 -8.50 4.61
C SER A 47 25.83 -7.37 4.58
N ARG A 48 26.23 -6.96 3.38
CA ARG A 48 27.10 -5.81 3.13
C ARG A 48 26.39 -4.65 2.43
N LEU A 49 25.06 -4.75 2.28
CA LEU A 49 24.27 -3.71 1.64
C LEU A 49 24.24 -2.46 2.52
N THR A 50 24.28 -1.30 1.88
CA THR A 50 24.06 -0.02 2.55
C THR A 50 22.57 0.17 2.84
N GLY A 51 22.23 1.03 3.80
CA GLY A 51 20.83 1.38 4.06
C GLY A 51 20.10 1.94 2.83
N ASP A 52 20.80 2.73 2.00
CA ASP A 52 20.24 3.29 0.77
C ASP A 52 19.95 2.20 -0.28
N GLU A 53 20.83 1.21 -0.39
CA GLU A 53 20.63 0.09 -1.31
C GLU A 53 19.45 -0.79 -0.86
N VAL A 54 19.28 -1.00 0.45
CA VAL A 54 18.09 -1.66 1.02
C VAL A 54 16.82 -0.87 0.72
N ASP A 55 16.81 0.46 0.95
CA ASP A 55 15.64 1.31 0.68
C ASP A 55 15.26 1.28 -0.81
N ARG A 56 16.23 1.41 -1.70
CA ARG A 56 16.02 1.38 -3.16
C ARG A 56 15.38 0.08 -3.60
N ARG A 57 15.94 -1.07 -3.19
CA ARG A 57 15.43 -2.40 -3.55
C ARG A 57 14.05 -2.66 -2.97
N PHE A 58 13.84 -2.31 -1.70
CA PHE A 58 12.55 -2.48 -1.05
C PHE A 58 11.45 -1.69 -1.75
N ARG A 59 11.69 -0.42 -2.09
CA ARG A 59 10.72 0.40 -2.86
C ARG A 59 10.40 -0.20 -4.21
N GLN A 60 11.41 -0.72 -4.91
CA GLN A 60 11.23 -1.38 -6.20
C GLN A 60 10.35 -2.63 -6.06
N ALA A 61 10.69 -3.53 -5.13
CA ALA A 61 9.93 -4.76 -4.90
C ALA A 61 8.48 -4.48 -4.50
N VAL A 62 8.24 -3.52 -3.59
CA VAL A 62 6.88 -3.10 -3.21
C VAL A 62 6.12 -2.55 -4.40
N LYS A 63 6.74 -1.67 -5.21
CA LYS A 63 6.09 -1.11 -6.40
C LYS A 63 5.69 -2.19 -7.40
N GLU A 64 6.57 -3.17 -7.64
CA GLU A 64 6.31 -4.28 -8.55
C GLU A 64 5.15 -5.16 -8.06
N HIS A 65 5.21 -5.64 -6.82
CA HIS A 65 4.22 -6.57 -6.29
C HIS A 65 2.85 -5.94 -6.02
N PHE A 66 2.81 -4.72 -5.46
CA PHE A 66 1.54 -4.06 -5.16
C PHE A 66 0.96 -3.34 -6.39
N GLY A 67 1.79 -2.85 -7.31
CA GLY A 67 1.33 -2.33 -8.60
C GLY A 67 0.65 -3.40 -9.45
N GLN A 68 1.21 -4.61 -9.50
CA GLN A 68 0.61 -5.76 -10.19
C GLN A 68 -0.75 -6.15 -9.58
N ARG A 69 -0.88 -6.19 -8.25
CA ARG A 69 -2.16 -6.49 -7.58
C ARG A 69 -3.24 -5.44 -7.91
N ALA A 70 -2.89 -4.16 -7.90
CA ALA A 70 -3.82 -3.09 -8.26
C ALA A 70 -4.29 -3.21 -9.71
N ALA A 71 -3.37 -3.50 -10.64
CA ALA A 71 -3.71 -3.71 -12.04
C ALA A 71 -4.66 -4.91 -12.25
N LEU A 72 -4.43 -6.03 -11.55
CA LEU A 72 -5.29 -7.21 -11.61
C LEU A 72 -6.69 -6.97 -11.03
N ALA A 73 -6.79 -6.26 -9.90
CA ALA A 73 -8.07 -5.92 -9.28
C ALA A 73 -8.93 -5.03 -10.22
N ASN A 74 -8.29 -4.05 -10.87
CA ASN A 74 -8.94 -3.20 -11.86
C ASN A 74 -9.41 -3.98 -13.09
N ALA A 75 -8.59 -4.92 -13.58
CA ALA A 75 -8.93 -5.76 -14.74
C ALA A 75 -10.08 -6.75 -14.45
N ALA A 76 -10.24 -7.17 -13.20
CA ALA A 76 -11.29 -8.11 -12.78
C ALA A 76 -12.67 -7.47 -12.59
N GLY A 77 -12.81 -6.14 -12.76
CA GLY A 77 -14.09 -5.44 -12.63
C GLY A 77 -14.69 -5.50 -11.23
N SER A 78 -13.86 -5.71 -10.20
CA SER A 78 -14.30 -5.83 -8.81
C SER A 78 -14.79 -4.48 -8.26
N GLU A 79 -16.05 -4.39 -7.83
CA GLU A 79 -16.60 -3.23 -7.11
C GLU A 79 -15.89 -2.99 -5.76
N LEU A 80 -15.37 -4.07 -5.16
CA LEU A 80 -14.42 -3.97 -4.06
C LEU A 80 -13.05 -3.62 -4.65
N THR A 81 -12.58 -2.39 -4.40
CA THR A 81 -11.26 -1.88 -4.80
C THR A 81 -10.08 -2.70 -4.25
N ARG A 82 -10.34 -3.65 -3.34
CA ARG A 82 -9.34 -4.61 -2.85
C ARG A 82 -10.01 -5.94 -2.49
N PRO A 83 -9.44 -7.11 -2.87
CA PRO A 83 -9.92 -8.39 -2.37
C PRO A 83 -9.79 -8.45 -0.84
N PRO A 84 -10.69 -9.17 -0.14
CA PRO A 84 -10.64 -9.31 1.31
C PRO A 84 -9.25 -9.79 1.75
N THR A 85 -8.68 -9.11 2.75
CA THR A 85 -7.39 -9.45 3.33
C THR A 85 -7.49 -10.78 4.08
N ASN A 86 -6.67 -11.75 3.67
CA ASN A 86 -6.44 -13.01 4.36
C ASN A 86 -4.98 -13.02 4.82
N ASP A 87 -4.73 -13.35 6.08
CA ASP A 87 -3.40 -13.43 6.69
C ASP A 87 -2.41 -14.27 5.86
N ASP A 88 -2.86 -15.39 5.28
CA ASP A 88 -2.02 -16.26 4.44
C ASP A 88 -1.64 -15.60 3.11
N LEU A 89 -2.57 -14.86 2.52
CA LEU A 89 -2.32 -14.11 1.28
C LEU A 89 -1.37 -12.95 1.54
N GLU A 90 -1.59 -12.19 2.62
CA GLU A 90 -0.72 -11.09 3.00
C GLU A 90 0.68 -11.62 3.36
N ARG A 91 0.78 -12.72 4.12
CA ARG A 91 2.07 -13.38 4.41
C ARG A 91 2.79 -13.81 3.14
N SER A 92 2.10 -14.47 2.22
CA SER A 92 2.68 -14.94 0.95
C SER A 92 3.16 -13.76 0.09
N THR A 93 2.39 -12.66 0.07
CA THR A 93 2.77 -11.42 -0.62
C THR A 93 4.05 -10.85 -0.01
N TRP A 94 4.12 -10.71 1.30
CA TRP A 94 5.30 -10.16 1.98
C TRP A 94 6.53 -11.05 1.80
N GLN A 95 6.38 -12.37 1.81
CA GLN A 95 7.46 -13.30 1.50
C GLN A 95 7.97 -13.13 0.06
N ALA A 96 7.09 -12.90 -0.91
CA ALA A 96 7.47 -12.65 -2.29
C ALA A 96 8.26 -11.33 -2.43
N VAL A 97 7.79 -10.26 -1.78
CA VAL A 97 8.51 -8.97 -1.74
C VAL A 97 9.89 -9.12 -1.11
N VAL A 98 10.01 -9.82 0.02
CA VAL A 98 11.31 -9.97 0.70
C VAL A 98 12.28 -10.83 -0.10
N ARG A 99 11.80 -11.82 -0.87
CA ARG A 99 12.66 -12.66 -1.73
C ARG A 99 13.32 -11.91 -2.89
N THR A 100 12.77 -10.77 -3.30
CA THR A 100 13.25 -9.99 -4.47
C THR A 100 14.14 -8.80 -4.08
N VAL A 101 14.36 -8.58 -2.77
CA VAL A 101 15.23 -7.53 -2.20
C VAL A 101 16.63 -8.08 -1.94
#